data_AF-A0ABD6IQV1-F1
#
_entry.id   AF-A0ABD6IQV1-F1
#
_cell.length_a   1.000
_cell.length_b   1.000
_cell.length_c   1.000
_cell.angle_alpha   90.00
_cell.angle_beta   90.00
_cell.angle_gamma   90.00
#
_symmetry.space_group_name_H-M   'P 1'
#
loop_
_entity.id
_entity.type
_entity.pdbx_description
1 polymer ?
#
loop_
_entity_poly.entity_id
_entity_poly.type
_entity_poly.pdbx_seq_one_letter_code
_entity_poly.pdbx_strand_id
1 'polypeptide(L)'
;MASLFNEVGYDAATIAALVERTGLTRGALYFHFASKEDMARAVLDEAVTTEGLSPQSFKLQEWVDLGLLLAHRLPREPVLHAAIRLAVDPKARRLFGTRWPDWVALGRELLTEAKESGELLAHADPAAISRVFVGAWTGVQLVTEVLEEKLSLSEEIAGLYQLLLPSIVTPAVLAKLDLSPYRAERLLRESGEQEAADHA
;
A
#
# COMPACT_ATOMS: atom_id res chain seq x y z
N MET A 1 10.21 -13.60 6.46
CA MET A 1 9.97 -14.33 5.19
C MET A 1 10.00 -13.38 4.00
N ALA A 2 9.27 -12.27 4.06
CA ALA A 2 9.20 -11.30 2.97
C ALA A 2 10.54 -10.67 2.55
N SER A 3 11.49 -10.48 3.49
CA SER A 3 12.86 -10.03 3.16
C SER A 3 13.62 -10.95 2.20
N LEU A 4 13.32 -12.27 2.14
CA LEU A 4 13.97 -13.16 1.18
C LEU A 4 13.50 -12.86 -0.25
N PHE A 5 12.19 -12.74 -0.46
CA PHE A 5 11.63 -12.41 -1.77
C PHE A 5 12.18 -11.08 -2.30
N ASN A 6 12.55 -10.16 -1.41
CA ASN A 6 13.13 -8.85 -1.72
C ASN A 6 14.60 -8.88 -2.17
N GLU A 7 15.37 -9.95 -1.97
CA GLU A 7 16.79 -9.94 -2.35
C GLU A 7 17.09 -10.85 -3.54
N VAL A 8 16.37 -11.97 -3.66
CA VAL A 8 16.70 -13.00 -4.65
C VAL A 8 15.61 -13.20 -5.70
N GLY A 9 14.46 -12.51 -5.55
CA GLY A 9 13.29 -12.74 -6.39
C GLY A 9 12.67 -14.13 -6.17
N TYR A 10 11.50 -14.39 -6.78
CA TYR A 10 10.79 -15.65 -6.58
C TYR A 10 11.59 -16.88 -7.04
N ASP A 11 12.28 -16.79 -8.18
CA ASP A 11 12.99 -17.92 -8.79
C ASP A 11 14.14 -18.43 -7.89
N ALA A 12 14.78 -17.57 -7.08
CA ALA A 12 15.86 -17.96 -6.16
C ALA A 12 15.46 -17.99 -4.67
N ALA A 13 14.25 -17.54 -4.30
CA ALA A 13 13.70 -17.68 -2.95
C ALA A 13 13.30 -19.14 -2.66
N THR A 14 14.25 -20.04 -2.41
CA THR A 14 13.95 -21.43 -2.04
C THR A 14 13.50 -21.53 -0.58
N ILE A 15 12.74 -22.58 -0.23
CA ILE A 15 12.42 -22.88 1.19
C ILE A 15 13.71 -23.01 2.03
N ALA A 16 14.81 -23.49 1.44
CA ALA A 16 16.11 -23.54 2.09
C ALA A 16 16.65 -22.13 2.42
N ALA A 17 16.58 -21.20 1.48
CA ALA A 17 16.98 -19.81 1.69
C ALA A 17 16.04 -19.09 2.70
N LEU A 18 14.75 -19.46 2.75
CA LEU A 18 13.79 -18.95 3.75
C LEU A 18 14.17 -19.41 5.15
N VAL A 19 14.53 -20.68 5.32
CA VAL A 19 14.98 -21.26 6.59
C VAL A 19 16.30 -20.63 7.07
N GLU A 20 17.26 -20.50 6.16
CA GLU A 20 18.56 -19.88 6.45
C GLU A 20 18.43 -18.44 6.92
N ARG A 21 17.51 -17.66 6.33
CA ARG A 21 17.36 -16.24 6.63
C ARG A 21 16.39 -15.92 7.78
N THR A 22 15.36 -16.72 7.97
CA THR A 22 14.37 -16.49 9.03
C THR A 22 14.74 -17.16 10.35
N GLY A 23 15.72 -18.08 10.34
CA GLY A 23 16.06 -18.91 11.49
C GLY A 23 14.98 -19.94 11.84
N LEU A 24 13.85 -19.97 11.11
CA LEU A 24 12.80 -20.94 11.29
C LEU A 24 13.22 -22.29 10.72
N THR A 25 12.84 -23.37 11.37
CA THR A 25 13.06 -24.71 10.83
C THR A 25 12.14 -24.97 9.63
N ARG A 26 12.54 -25.86 8.72
CA ARG A 26 11.65 -26.32 7.63
C ARG A 26 10.30 -26.78 8.15
N GLY A 27 10.28 -27.51 9.28
CA GLY A 27 9.05 -27.98 9.92
C GLY A 27 8.14 -26.85 10.39
N ALA A 28 8.69 -25.77 10.94
CA ALA A 28 7.91 -24.60 11.35
C ALA A 28 7.31 -23.86 10.15
N LEU A 29 8.02 -23.74 9.03
CA LEU A 29 7.47 -23.16 7.80
C LEU A 29 6.37 -24.04 7.18
N TYR A 30 6.60 -25.36 7.11
CA TYR A 30 5.60 -26.31 6.59
C TYR A 30 4.39 -26.49 7.53
N PHE A 31 4.52 -26.17 8.81
CA PHE A 31 3.40 -26.15 9.74
C PHE A 31 2.40 -25.02 9.43
N HIS A 32 2.89 -23.87 8.96
CA HIS A 32 2.05 -22.72 8.61
C HIS A 32 1.62 -22.69 7.14
N PHE A 33 2.39 -23.30 6.22
CA PHE A 33 2.13 -23.25 4.79
C PHE A 33 2.40 -24.60 4.11
N ALA A 34 1.42 -25.12 3.37
CA ALA A 34 1.53 -26.42 2.72
C ALA A 34 2.42 -26.37 1.45
N SER A 35 2.56 -25.20 0.82
CA SER A 35 3.48 -25.00 -0.30
C SER A 35 4.12 -23.59 -0.32
N LYS A 36 5.16 -23.43 -1.14
CA LYS A 36 5.75 -22.12 -1.45
C LYS A 36 4.73 -21.19 -2.11
N GLU A 37 3.74 -21.73 -2.81
CA GLU A 37 2.63 -20.95 -3.39
C GLU A 37 1.70 -20.42 -2.30
N ASP A 38 1.41 -21.22 -1.28
CA ASP A 38 0.59 -20.77 -0.13
C ASP A 38 1.27 -19.65 0.64
N MET A 39 2.59 -19.73 0.80
CA MET A 39 3.38 -18.64 1.39
C MET A 39 3.29 -17.36 0.57
N ALA A 40 3.42 -17.46 -0.77
CA ALA A 40 3.37 -16.31 -1.65
C ALA A 40 1.97 -15.67 -1.65
N ARG A 41 0.91 -16.49 -1.64
CA ARG A 41 -0.48 -16.01 -1.48
C ARG A 41 -0.67 -15.32 -0.14
N ALA A 42 -0.23 -15.90 0.97
CA ALA A 42 -0.36 -15.27 2.28
C ALA A 42 0.32 -13.90 2.37
N VAL A 43 1.51 -13.75 1.76
CA VAL A 43 2.20 -12.43 1.67
C VAL A 43 1.38 -11.42 0.87
N LEU A 44 0.78 -11.85 -0.26
CA LEU A 44 -0.08 -10.98 -1.05
C LEU A 44 -1.32 -10.56 -0.26
N ASP A 45 -1.91 -11.48 0.50
CA ASP A 45 -3.14 -11.27 1.28
C ASP A 45 -2.91 -10.29 2.43
N GLU A 46 -1.81 -10.47 3.17
CA GLU A 46 -1.40 -9.59 4.27
C GLU A 46 -1.08 -8.18 3.80
N ALA A 47 -0.65 -8.03 2.54
CA ALA A 47 -0.32 -6.72 2.00
C ALA A 47 -1.55 -5.83 1.76
N VAL A 48 -2.75 -6.39 1.61
CA VAL A 48 -3.98 -5.57 1.51
C VAL A 48 -4.38 -5.13 2.92
N THR A 49 -3.94 -3.95 3.32
CA THR A 49 -4.07 -3.45 4.69
C THR A 49 -4.56 -2.01 4.74
N THR A 50 -5.32 -1.70 5.80
CA THR A 50 -5.74 -0.35 6.18
C THR A 50 -5.14 0.06 7.53
N GLU A 51 -4.10 -0.63 8.00
CA GLU A 51 -3.47 -0.33 9.27
C GLU A 51 -2.88 1.10 9.29
N GLY A 52 -3.17 1.81 10.37
CA GLY A 52 -2.87 3.24 10.55
C GLY A 52 -3.95 4.18 9.99
N LEU A 53 -4.93 3.67 9.24
CA LEU A 53 -6.03 4.49 8.74
C LEU A 53 -7.03 4.76 9.87
N SER A 54 -7.42 6.03 10.02
CA SER A 54 -8.42 6.46 11.00
C SER A 54 -9.52 7.29 10.32
N PRO A 55 -10.76 7.27 10.83
CA PRO A 55 -11.85 8.07 10.27
C PRO A 55 -11.51 9.57 10.22
N GLN A 56 -11.84 10.24 9.11
CA GLN A 56 -11.58 11.66 8.92
C GLN A 56 -12.87 12.43 8.62
N SER A 57 -12.81 13.76 8.73
CA SER A 57 -13.94 14.64 8.37
C SER A 57 -14.31 14.60 6.89
N PHE A 58 -13.36 14.22 6.03
CA PHE A 58 -13.56 14.04 4.59
C PHE A 58 -13.16 12.62 4.22
N LYS A 59 -14.02 11.91 3.49
CA LYS A 59 -13.75 10.54 3.10
C LYS A 59 -12.63 10.44 2.07
N LEU A 60 -12.46 11.49 1.27
CA LEU A 60 -11.32 11.66 0.40
C LEU A 60 -10.01 11.81 1.17
N GLN A 61 -10.02 12.37 2.38
CA GLN A 61 -8.80 12.43 3.20
C GLN A 61 -8.36 11.02 3.59
N GLU A 62 -9.30 10.13 3.96
CA GLU A 62 -8.96 8.72 4.24
C GLU A 62 -8.34 8.02 3.02
N TRP A 63 -8.81 8.32 1.82
CA TRP A 63 -8.20 7.80 0.59
C TRP A 63 -6.77 8.31 0.37
N VAL A 64 -6.54 9.61 0.60
CA VAL A 64 -5.19 10.19 0.57
C VAL A 64 -4.29 9.51 1.61
N ASP A 65 -4.81 9.32 2.83
CA ASP A 65 -4.10 8.76 3.97
C ASP A 65 -3.67 7.33 3.71
N LEU A 66 -4.55 6.52 3.12
CA LEU A 66 -4.23 5.16 2.71
C LEU A 66 -2.98 5.13 1.80
N GLY A 67 -2.95 5.99 0.77
CA GLY A 67 -1.81 6.04 -0.15
C GLY A 67 -0.51 6.54 0.50
N LEU A 68 -0.60 7.50 1.44
CA LEU A 68 0.56 8.04 2.17
C LEU A 68 1.07 7.07 3.25
N LEU A 69 0.18 6.38 3.94
CA LEU A 69 0.51 5.33 4.91
C LEU A 69 1.26 4.20 4.21
N LEU A 70 0.76 3.73 3.07
CA LEU A 70 1.47 2.74 2.25
C LEU A 70 2.85 3.22 1.81
N ALA A 71 2.96 4.48 1.38
CA ALA A 71 4.24 5.06 0.95
C ALA A 71 5.25 5.13 2.09
N HIS A 72 4.78 5.45 3.30
CA HIS A 72 5.60 5.49 4.50
C HIS A 72 6.01 4.09 4.99
N ARG A 73 5.08 3.14 4.97
CA ARG A 73 5.27 1.78 5.49
C ARG A 73 6.07 0.88 4.57
N LEU A 74 5.90 0.99 3.25
CA LEU A 74 6.53 0.10 2.27
C LEU A 74 8.05 -0.01 2.43
N PRO A 75 8.84 1.07 2.58
CA PRO A 75 10.29 0.97 2.79
C PRO A 75 10.68 0.34 4.15
N ARG A 76 9.74 0.29 5.10
CA ARG A 76 9.95 -0.15 6.49
C ARG A 76 9.42 -1.56 6.74
N GLU A 77 8.50 -2.03 5.92
CA GLU A 77 7.80 -3.31 6.08
C GLU A 77 8.16 -4.28 4.95
N PRO A 78 8.94 -5.33 5.25
CA PRO A 78 9.36 -6.28 4.22
C PRO A 78 8.21 -6.95 3.47
N VAL A 79 7.06 -7.17 4.14
CA VAL A 79 5.86 -7.81 3.58
C VAL A 79 5.28 -6.99 2.43
N LEU A 80 5.05 -5.69 2.63
CA LEU A 80 4.54 -4.79 1.60
C LEU A 80 5.46 -4.74 0.38
N HIS A 81 6.76 -4.64 0.62
CA HIS A 81 7.75 -4.62 -0.45
C HIS A 81 7.79 -5.94 -1.24
N ALA A 82 7.69 -7.09 -0.56
CA ALA A 82 7.65 -8.39 -1.22
C ALA A 82 6.37 -8.59 -2.05
N ALA A 83 5.23 -8.15 -1.53
CA ALA A 83 3.96 -8.24 -2.22
C ALA A 83 3.96 -7.44 -3.52
N ILE A 84 4.51 -6.22 -3.52
CA ILE A 84 4.64 -5.42 -4.74
C ILE A 84 5.54 -6.10 -5.76
N ARG A 85 6.70 -6.62 -5.35
CA ARG A 85 7.61 -7.34 -6.26
C ARG A 85 6.96 -8.58 -6.89
N LEU A 86 6.23 -9.37 -6.09
CA LEU A 86 5.44 -10.50 -6.59
C LEU A 86 4.35 -10.04 -7.56
N ALA A 87 3.68 -8.93 -7.25
CA ALA A 87 2.55 -8.44 -8.02
C ALA A 87 2.96 -7.72 -9.32
N VAL A 88 4.19 -7.23 -9.47
CA VAL A 88 4.69 -6.66 -10.73
C VAL A 88 5.31 -7.72 -11.64
N ASP A 89 5.92 -8.77 -11.09
CA ASP A 89 6.51 -9.88 -11.85
C ASP A 89 5.43 -10.68 -12.63
N PRO A 90 5.46 -10.70 -13.98
CA PRO A 90 4.50 -11.45 -14.78
C PRO A 90 4.51 -12.97 -14.59
N LYS A 91 5.63 -13.56 -14.13
CA LYS A 91 5.70 -14.99 -13.81
C LYS A 91 5.03 -15.25 -12.46
N ALA A 92 5.42 -14.51 -11.42
CA ALA A 92 4.83 -14.64 -10.09
C ALA A 92 3.30 -14.40 -10.14
N ARG A 93 2.84 -13.39 -10.88
CA ARG A 93 1.40 -13.17 -11.09
C ARG A 93 0.67 -14.33 -11.74
N ARG A 94 1.29 -15.04 -12.68
CA ARG A 94 0.68 -16.22 -13.31
C ARG A 94 0.56 -17.39 -12.36
N LEU A 95 1.47 -17.50 -11.39
CA LEU A 95 1.51 -18.61 -10.44
C LEU A 95 0.65 -18.35 -9.20
N PHE A 96 0.62 -17.10 -8.69
CA PHE A 96 -0.01 -16.76 -7.41
C PHE A 96 -1.19 -15.80 -7.52
N GLY A 97 -1.41 -15.23 -8.69
CA GLY A 97 -2.36 -14.14 -8.87
C GLY A 97 -1.78 -12.80 -8.38
N THR A 98 -2.67 -11.87 -8.07
CA THR A 98 -2.33 -10.54 -7.58
C THR A 98 -3.50 -9.99 -6.78
N ARG A 99 -3.21 -9.05 -5.89
CA ARG A 99 -4.19 -8.28 -5.12
C ARG A 99 -4.49 -6.91 -5.69
N TRP A 100 -4.10 -6.63 -6.95
CA TRP A 100 -4.50 -5.41 -7.64
C TRP A 100 -6.01 -5.18 -7.67
N PRO A 101 -6.87 -6.20 -7.91
CA PRO A 101 -8.32 -6.00 -7.84
C PRO A 101 -8.81 -5.55 -6.46
N ASP A 102 -8.23 -6.11 -5.39
CA ASP A 102 -8.59 -5.78 -4.01
C ASP A 102 -8.21 -4.32 -3.67
N TRP A 103 -7.01 -3.88 -4.06
CA TRP A 103 -6.60 -2.47 -3.92
C TRP A 103 -7.49 -1.50 -4.70
N VAL A 104 -7.86 -1.87 -5.93
CA VAL A 104 -8.77 -1.07 -6.75
C VAL A 104 -10.17 -1.02 -6.12
N ALA A 105 -10.66 -2.12 -5.56
CA ALA A 105 -11.94 -2.17 -4.87
C ALA A 105 -11.95 -1.28 -3.63
N LEU A 106 -10.95 -1.40 -2.76
CA LEU A 106 -10.80 -0.59 -1.55
C LEU A 106 -10.74 0.92 -1.87
N GLY A 107 -9.89 1.31 -2.82
CA GLY A 107 -9.81 2.72 -3.23
C GLY A 107 -11.10 3.23 -3.85
N ARG A 108 -11.82 2.37 -4.59
CA ARG A 108 -13.12 2.72 -5.19
C ARG A 108 -14.17 2.96 -4.12
N GLU A 109 -14.22 2.14 -3.07
CA GLU A 109 -15.18 2.29 -1.97
C GLU A 109 -15.03 3.66 -1.30
N LEU A 110 -13.81 4.02 -0.89
CA LEU A 110 -13.53 5.34 -0.29
C LEU A 110 -13.89 6.50 -1.24
N LEU A 111 -13.55 6.39 -2.52
CA LEU A 111 -13.86 7.41 -3.52
C LEU A 111 -15.36 7.52 -3.82
N THR A 112 -16.10 6.41 -3.73
CA THR A 112 -17.56 6.40 -3.90
C THR A 112 -18.22 7.14 -2.75
N GLU A 113 -17.84 6.85 -1.50
CA GLU A 113 -18.37 7.56 -0.33
C GLU A 113 -18.03 9.06 -0.37
N ALA A 114 -16.81 9.41 -0.80
CA ALA A 114 -16.41 10.80 -1.02
C ALA A 114 -17.28 11.48 -2.09
N LYS A 115 -17.62 10.78 -3.18
CA LYS A 115 -18.51 11.30 -4.23
C LYS A 115 -19.92 11.54 -3.70
N GLU A 116 -20.46 10.59 -2.93
CA GLU A 116 -21.79 10.69 -2.32
C GLU A 116 -21.87 11.85 -1.32
N SER A 117 -20.75 12.16 -0.66
CA SER A 117 -20.61 13.30 0.27
C SER A 117 -20.35 14.65 -0.43
N GLY A 118 -20.32 14.68 -1.77
CA GLY A 118 -20.10 15.90 -2.55
C GLY A 118 -18.66 16.39 -2.56
N GLU A 119 -17.69 15.54 -2.20
CA GLU A 119 -16.28 15.92 -2.13
C GLU A 119 -15.61 15.94 -3.53
N LEU A 120 -16.11 15.11 -4.44
CA LEU A 120 -15.62 14.98 -5.81
C LEU A 120 -16.42 15.82 -6.81
N LEU A 121 -15.78 16.19 -7.93
CA LEU A 121 -16.42 16.82 -9.07
C LEU A 121 -17.42 15.87 -9.75
N ALA A 122 -18.46 16.43 -10.37
CA ALA A 122 -19.55 15.62 -10.96
C ALA A 122 -19.06 14.56 -11.96
N HIS A 123 -18.06 14.90 -12.79
CA HIS A 123 -17.48 14.02 -13.81
C HIS A 123 -16.49 12.99 -13.25
N ALA A 124 -16.04 13.11 -11.99
CA ALA A 124 -15.08 12.21 -11.40
C ALA A 124 -15.69 10.82 -11.23
N ASP A 125 -15.16 9.80 -11.89
CA ASP A 125 -15.61 8.41 -11.76
C ASP A 125 -14.72 7.65 -10.75
N PRO A 126 -15.26 7.28 -9.56
CA PRO A 126 -14.51 6.56 -8.53
C PRO A 126 -13.81 5.28 -9.03
N ALA A 127 -14.46 4.53 -9.93
CA ALA A 127 -13.91 3.27 -10.42
C ALA A 127 -12.73 3.50 -11.37
N ALA A 128 -12.85 4.46 -12.29
CA ALA A 128 -11.77 4.84 -13.19
C ALA A 128 -10.59 5.45 -12.42
N ILE A 129 -10.87 6.35 -11.46
CA ILE A 129 -9.85 7.01 -10.63
C ILE A 129 -9.06 5.98 -9.83
N SER A 130 -9.75 5.09 -9.10
CA SER A 130 -9.09 4.06 -8.30
C SER A 130 -8.16 3.18 -9.14
N ARG A 131 -8.64 2.71 -10.30
CA ARG A 131 -7.84 1.86 -11.21
C ARG A 131 -6.60 2.57 -11.72
N VAL A 132 -6.74 3.82 -12.18
CA VAL A 132 -5.61 4.60 -12.70
C VAL A 132 -4.63 4.92 -11.57
N PHE A 133 -5.14 5.28 -10.41
CA PHE A 133 -4.31 5.66 -9.27
C PHE A 133 -3.45 4.49 -8.76
N VAL A 134 -4.00 3.28 -8.63
CA VAL A 134 -3.20 2.09 -8.26
C VAL A 134 -2.04 1.87 -9.23
N GLY A 135 -2.28 2.04 -10.53
CA GLY A 135 -1.23 1.94 -11.55
C GLY A 135 -0.17 3.05 -11.42
N ALA A 136 -0.62 4.31 -11.24
CA ALA A 136 0.27 5.45 -11.10
C ALA A 136 1.12 5.37 -9.82
N TRP A 137 0.51 5.05 -8.68
CA TRP A 137 1.18 4.86 -7.40
C TRP A 137 2.25 3.77 -7.47
N THR A 138 1.92 2.63 -8.09
CA THR A 138 2.89 1.54 -8.30
C THR A 138 4.03 1.99 -9.23
N GLY A 139 3.72 2.73 -10.29
CA GLY A 139 4.72 3.28 -11.20
C GLY A 139 5.68 4.25 -10.50
N VAL A 140 5.16 5.13 -9.65
CA VAL A 140 5.98 6.03 -8.83
C VAL A 140 6.92 5.21 -7.94
N GLN A 141 6.41 4.22 -7.21
CA GLN A 141 7.24 3.36 -6.36
C GLN A 141 8.39 2.70 -7.14
N LEU A 142 8.10 2.11 -8.29
CA LEU A 142 9.11 1.42 -9.11
C LEU A 142 10.19 2.38 -9.64
N VAL A 143 9.80 3.61 -9.99
CA VAL A 143 10.73 4.63 -10.47
C VAL A 143 11.58 5.15 -9.32
N THR A 144 10.96 5.51 -8.18
CA THR A 144 11.66 5.99 -6.98
C THR A 144 12.69 4.99 -6.45
N GLU A 145 12.44 3.68 -6.57
CA GLU A 145 13.40 2.63 -6.15
C GLU A 145 14.70 2.64 -6.97
N VAL A 146 14.68 3.19 -8.20
CA VAL A 146 15.83 3.17 -9.13
C VAL A 146 16.52 4.54 -9.24
N LEU A 147 15.80 5.64 -8.99
CA LEU A 147 16.37 6.98 -9.07
C LEU A 147 17.41 7.24 -7.96
N GLU A 148 18.48 7.95 -8.31
CA GLU A 148 19.50 8.41 -7.35
C GLU A 148 19.06 9.65 -6.56
N GLU A 149 17.96 10.29 -6.96
CA GLU A 149 17.39 11.46 -6.29
C GLU A 149 16.89 11.10 -4.87
N LYS A 150 16.99 12.08 -3.96
CA LYS A 150 16.82 11.85 -2.52
C LYS A 150 15.38 11.93 -2.02
N LEU A 151 14.38 12.04 -2.90
CA LEU A 151 13.00 12.12 -2.46
C LEU A 151 12.55 10.78 -1.89
N SER A 152 11.93 10.84 -0.72
CA SER A 152 11.25 9.69 -0.13
C SER A 152 10.01 9.32 -0.96
N LEU A 153 9.60 8.06 -0.90
CA LEU A 153 8.37 7.61 -1.55
C LEU A 153 7.14 8.42 -1.09
N SER A 154 7.11 8.85 0.17
CA SER A 154 6.05 9.72 0.70
C SER A 154 5.99 11.09 0.00
N GLU A 155 7.15 11.69 -0.32
CA GLU A 155 7.22 12.95 -1.06
C GLU A 155 6.73 12.80 -2.50
N GLU A 156 7.12 11.70 -3.16
CA GLU A 156 6.71 11.41 -4.52
C GLU A 156 5.19 11.13 -4.63
N ILE A 157 4.64 10.36 -3.70
CA ILE A 157 3.19 10.09 -3.64
C ILE A 157 2.40 11.35 -3.27
N ALA A 158 2.92 12.19 -2.38
CA ALA A 158 2.32 13.51 -2.12
C ALA A 158 2.29 14.36 -3.40
N GLY A 159 3.37 14.35 -4.20
CA GLY A 159 3.42 15.00 -5.51
C GLY A 159 2.39 14.44 -6.50
N LEU A 160 2.22 13.11 -6.55
CA LEU A 160 1.20 12.47 -7.38
C LEU A 160 -0.21 12.96 -7.01
N TYR A 161 -0.54 13.05 -5.72
CA TYR A 161 -1.82 13.61 -5.28
C TYR A 161 -1.98 15.09 -5.65
N GLN A 162 -0.94 15.92 -5.47
CA GLN A 162 -0.99 17.34 -5.84
C GLN A 162 -1.28 17.55 -7.33
N LEU A 163 -0.81 16.66 -8.20
CA LEU A 163 -1.09 16.69 -9.63
C LEU A 163 -2.50 16.17 -9.97
N LEU A 164 -2.94 15.11 -9.30
CA LEU A 164 -4.21 14.44 -9.61
C LEU A 164 -5.43 15.20 -9.07
N LEU A 165 -5.41 15.56 -7.78
CA LEU A 165 -6.60 16.02 -7.04
C LEU A 165 -7.28 17.28 -7.63
N PRO A 166 -6.57 18.29 -8.16
CA PRO A 166 -7.21 19.46 -8.78
C PRO A 166 -8.17 19.13 -9.94
N SER A 167 -8.01 17.97 -10.58
CA SER A 167 -8.85 17.54 -11.71
C SER A 167 -10.11 16.76 -11.31
N ILE A 168 -10.22 16.33 -10.03
CA ILE A 168 -11.28 15.42 -9.57
C ILE A 168 -11.97 15.86 -8.27
N VAL A 169 -11.40 16.80 -7.51
CA VAL A 169 -11.90 17.25 -6.19
C VAL A 169 -12.54 18.62 -6.28
N THR A 170 -13.58 18.88 -5.49
CA THR A 170 -14.14 20.23 -5.37
C THR A 170 -13.13 21.21 -4.74
N PRO A 171 -13.05 22.47 -5.16
CA PRO A 171 -12.09 23.43 -4.60
C PRO A 171 -12.20 23.62 -3.08
N ALA A 172 -13.42 23.53 -2.54
CA ALA A 172 -13.68 23.69 -1.11
C ALA A 172 -13.11 22.54 -0.25
N VAL A 173 -13.15 21.31 -0.76
CA VAL A 173 -12.53 20.15 -0.10
C VAL A 173 -11.02 20.16 -0.33
N LEU A 174 -10.57 20.40 -1.57
CA LEU A 174 -9.15 20.42 -1.92
C LEU A 174 -8.34 21.37 -1.02
N ALA A 175 -8.88 22.55 -0.70
CA ALA A 175 -8.23 23.52 0.18
C ALA A 175 -8.07 23.06 1.64
N LYS A 176 -8.75 21.99 2.05
CA LYS A 176 -8.76 21.44 3.41
C LYS A 176 -8.03 20.11 3.52
N LEU A 177 -7.68 19.48 2.39
CA LEU A 177 -6.94 18.23 2.41
C LEU A 177 -5.50 18.48 2.86
N ASP A 178 -5.00 17.57 3.68
CA ASP A 178 -3.61 17.52 4.10
C ASP A 178 -2.88 16.49 3.24
N LEU A 179 -2.08 17.00 2.31
CA LEU A 179 -1.26 16.20 1.38
C LEU A 179 0.21 16.15 1.83
N SER A 180 0.50 16.51 3.09
CA SER A 180 1.86 16.55 3.60
C SER A 180 2.51 15.16 3.54
N PRO A 181 3.77 15.03 3.08
CA PRO A 181 4.48 13.74 3.10
C PRO A 181 4.66 13.18 4.52
N TYR A 182 4.59 14.03 5.55
CA TYR A 182 4.71 13.66 6.96
C TYR A 182 3.38 13.26 7.60
N ARG A 183 2.28 13.21 6.83
CA ARG A 183 0.96 12.92 7.38
C ARG A 183 0.86 11.51 7.97
N ALA A 184 1.40 10.52 7.27
CA ALA A 184 1.44 9.13 7.75
C ALA A 184 2.13 8.99 9.11
N GLU A 185 3.23 9.70 9.33
CA GLU A 185 3.97 9.70 10.60
C GLU A 185 3.12 10.24 11.75
N ARG A 186 2.33 11.30 11.50
CA ARG A 186 1.43 11.85 12.51
C ARG A 186 0.30 10.87 12.86
N LEU A 187 -0.32 10.28 11.85
CA LEU A 187 -1.42 9.30 12.04
C LEU A 187 -0.96 8.08 12.86
N LEU A 188 0.21 7.51 12.55
CA LEU A 188 0.74 6.35 13.27
C LEU A 188 1.10 6.68 14.72
N ARG A 189 1.64 7.88 14.97
CA ARG A 189 1.93 8.35 16.33
C ARG A 189 0.66 8.53 17.15
N GLU A 190 -0.36 9.17 16.57
CA GLU A 190 -1.67 9.37 17.23
C GLU A 190 -2.36 8.03 17.54
N SER A 191 -2.29 7.06 16.63
CA SER A 191 -2.81 5.71 16.86
C SER A 191 -2.10 5.00 18.02
N GLY A 192 -0.77 5.07 18.07
CA GLY A 192 0.00 4.43 19.14
C GLY A 192 -0.20 5.07 20.51
N GLU A 193 -0.41 6.39 20.56
CA GLU A 193 -0.77 7.11 21.80
C GLU A 193 -2.18 6.71 22.29
N GLN A 194 -3.13 6.52 21.37
CA GLN A 194 -4.50 6.09 21.69
C GLN A 194 -4.54 4.64 22.20
N GLU A 195 -3.82 3.72 21.56
CA GLU A 195 -3.71 2.33 22.01
C GLU A 195 -3.07 2.24 23.41
N ALA A 196 -2.04 3.05 23.68
CA ALA A 196 -1.40 3.08 24.99
C ALA A 196 -2.34 3.64 26.08
N ALA A 197 -3.21 4.59 25.74
CA ALA A 197 -4.21 5.14 26.67
C ALA A 197 -5.36 4.15 26.95
N ASP A 198 -5.77 3.36 25.97
CA ASP A 198 -6.85 2.37 26.12
C ASP A 198 -6.44 1.13 26.94
N HIS A 199 -5.13 0.89 27.11
CA HIS A 199 -4.56 -0.24 27.87
C HIS A 199 -4.01 0.14 29.26
N ALA A 200 -4.16 1.41 29.69
CA ALA A 200 -3.71 1.93 30.99
C ALA A 200 -4.86 2.07 32.00
#